data_AF-A0A7C4UEY0-F1
#
_entry.id   AF-A0A7C4UEY0-F1
#
_cell.length_a   1.000
_cell.length_b   1.000
_cell.length_c   1.000
_cell.angle_alpha   90.00
_cell.angle_beta   90.00
_cell.angle_gamma   90.00
#
_symmetry.space_group_name_H-M   'P 1'
#
loop_
_entity.id
_entity.type
_entity.pdbx_description
1 polymer ?
#
loop_
_entity_poly.entity_id
_entity_poly.type
_entity_poly.pdbx_seq_one_letter_code
_entity_poly.pdbx_strand_id
1 'polypeptide(L)'
;MQNDYYNILGVSKNASDDDIKKAYRKLAHQYHPDKPGGDEKKFKEINEAYQVLSDKKKRSDYDRFGSAGPSSNSSSGYSSGFGGFGGGNYSWGGFGFDQEDVSNMGDFGDIFGDIFGGFGGTQRSRRKSSERGRDVEVQESISLEEAFLGVSKNIKLKMFVTCPRCGGKGAEPGTGFEKCPECGGKGEIYEQKRTIFGTFSQLVVCPKCHGKGEIPKSVCAKCKGSGRIEDIREIKIDIPAGIEDGQSIKINASGEAGLYGAQSGDLYVRIKIIPNNIFSRRGSDLLISKEVSIFDIILSKKIEIPTISGNKIFIEIPPGFNLKESLRISGEGMRKLGSKNRGDLLINFIVKTPKKISSSAKNILEDLDKRGW
;
A
#
# COMPACT_ATOMS: atom_id res chain seq x y z
N MET A 1 -45.21 0.41 27.66
CA MET A 1 -44.85 -0.94 28.15
C MET A 1 -43.42 -1.18 27.72
N GLN A 2 -42.50 -1.40 28.65
CA GLN A 2 -41.06 -1.52 28.36
C GLN A 2 -40.82 -2.76 27.48
N ASN A 3 -40.12 -2.60 26.36
CA ASN A 3 -39.82 -3.67 25.43
C ASN A 3 -38.86 -4.68 26.07
N ASP A 4 -39.39 -5.78 26.57
CA ASP A 4 -38.60 -6.89 27.10
C ASP A 4 -37.82 -7.55 25.93
N TYR A 5 -36.50 -7.67 26.04
CA TYR A 5 -35.63 -8.22 24.99
C TYR A 5 -35.96 -9.67 24.66
N TYR A 6 -36.49 -10.43 25.64
CA TYR A 6 -36.98 -11.78 25.40
C TYR A 6 -38.23 -11.76 24.49
N ASN A 7 -39.10 -10.77 24.66
CA ASN A 7 -40.28 -10.59 23.80
C ASN A 7 -39.90 -10.11 22.40
N ILE A 8 -38.88 -9.25 22.28
CA ILE A 8 -38.36 -8.80 20.97
C ILE A 8 -37.82 -9.98 20.15
N LEU A 9 -37.10 -10.89 20.79
CA LEU A 9 -36.63 -12.12 20.13
C LEU A 9 -37.70 -13.22 20.06
N GLY A 10 -38.86 -13.04 20.71
CA GLY A 10 -39.94 -14.04 20.73
C GLY A 10 -39.56 -15.34 21.46
N VAL A 11 -38.70 -15.25 22.48
CA VAL A 11 -38.21 -16.39 23.26
C VAL A 11 -38.59 -16.26 24.74
N SER A 12 -38.63 -17.39 25.45
CA SER A 12 -38.87 -17.40 26.91
C SER A 12 -37.65 -16.86 27.67
N LYS A 13 -37.86 -16.31 28.88
CA LYS A 13 -36.77 -15.91 29.79
C LYS A 13 -35.82 -17.06 30.14
N ASN A 14 -36.35 -18.29 30.13
CA ASN A 14 -35.59 -19.52 30.38
C ASN A 14 -34.98 -20.12 29.09
N ALA A 15 -34.99 -19.42 27.96
CA ALA A 15 -34.44 -19.91 26.69
C ALA A 15 -32.93 -20.18 26.80
N SER A 16 -32.48 -21.25 26.16
CA SER A 16 -31.06 -21.56 26.04
C SER A 16 -30.35 -20.57 25.11
N ASP A 17 -29.02 -20.48 25.22
CA ASP A 17 -28.20 -19.63 24.34
C ASP A 17 -28.42 -20.00 22.85
N ASP A 18 -28.64 -21.30 22.57
CA ASP A 18 -28.94 -21.81 21.23
C ASP A 18 -30.33 -21.37 20.73
N ASP A 19 -31.33 -21.31 21.60
CA ASP A 19 -32.68 -20.86 21.23
C ASP A 19 -32.69 -19.36 20.93
N ILE A 20 -31.95 -18.56 21.71
CA ILE A 20 -31.76 -17.12 21.48
C ILE A 20 -31.07 -16.89 20.13
N LYS A 21 -30.02 -17.66 19.83
CA LYS A 21 -29.29 -17.57 18.55
C LYS A 21 -30.14 -17.98 17.36
N LYS A 22 -30.97 -19.02 17.49
CA LYS A 22 -31.91 -19.46 16.44
C LYS A 22 -32.99 -18.42 16.18
N ALA A 23 -33.56 -17.84 17.24
CA ALA A 23 -34.58 -16.81 17.14
C ALA A 23 -34.04 -15.54 16.46
N TYR A 24 -32.84 -15.09 16.87
CA TYR A 24 -32.15 -13.97 16.24
C TYR A 24 -31.96 -14.20 14.74
N ARG A 25 -31.42 -15.35 14.32
CA ARG A 25 -31.20 -15.65 12.89
C ARG A 25 -32.49 -15.61 12.08
N LYS A 26 -33.59 -16.15 12.62
CA LYS A 26 -34.90 -16.15 11.95
C LYS A 26 -35.43 -14.74 11.77
N LEU A 27 -35.35 -13.91 12.80
CA LEU A 27 -35.86 -12.54 12.79
C LEU A 27 -34.96 -11.58 11.99
N ALA A 28 -33.65 -11.70 12.10
CA ALA A 28 -32.68 -10.93 11.32
C ALA A 28 -32.84 -11.20 9.81
N HIS A 29 -33.06 -12.45 9.43
CA HIS A 29 -33.32 -12.82 8.04
C HIS A 29 -34.71 -12.38 7.53
N GLN A 30 -35.69 -12.21 8.42
CA GLN A 30 -37.04 -11.76 8.09
C GLN A 30 -37.12 -10.24 7.96
N TYR A 31 -36.44 -9.50 8.85
CA TYR A 31 -36.51 -8.04 8.93
C TYR A 31 -35.32 -7.32 8.28
N HIS A 32 -34.45 -8.04 7.57
CA HIS A 32 -33.31 -7.44 6.87
C HIS A 32 -33.76 -6.32 5.92
N PRO A 33 -33.11 -5.14 5.93
CA PRO A 33 -33.53 -3.97 5.14
C PRO A 33 -33.58 -4.23 3.63
N ASP A 34 -32.73 -5.13 3.13
CA ASP A 34 -32.66 -5.45 1.69
C ASP A 34 -33.73 -6.45 1.22
N LYS A 35 -34.66 -6.87 2.08
CA LYS A 35 -35.71 -7.82 1.73
C LYS A 35 -37.08 -7.19 1.54
N PRO A 36 -37.88 -7.69 0.58
CA PRO A 36 -39.26 -7.25 0.43
C PRO A 36 -40.06 -7.61 1.69
N GLY A 37 -40.50 -6.60 2.43
CA GLY A 37 -41.16 -6.74 3.74
C GLY A 37 -40.24 -6.57 4.97
N GLY A 38 -38.99 -6.18 4.76
CA GLY A 38 -38.04 -5.83 5.82
C GLY A 38 -38.43 -4.57 6.60
N ASP A 39 -37.92 -4.44 7.82
CA ASP A 39 -38.21 -3.31 8.71
C ASP A 39 -36.93 -2.95 9.48
N GLU A 40 -36.27 -1.87 9.07
CA GLU A 40 -34.99 -1.41 9.65
C GLU A 40 -35.10 -1.13 11.15
N LYS A 41 -36.26 -0.64 11.62
CA LYS A 41 -36.46 -0.34 13.05
C LYS A 41 -36.51 -1.62 13.85
N LYS A 42 -37.28 -2.61 13.39
CA LYS A 42 -37.33 -3.93 14.04
C LYS A 42 -35.98 -4.63 13.98
N PHE A 43 -35.26 -4.51 12.87
CA PHE A 43 -33.92 -5.09 12.74
C PHE A 43 -32.94 -4.54 13.79
N LYS A 44 -32.98 -3.22 14.06
CA LYS A 44 -32.18 -2.60 15.12
C LYS A 44 -32.57 -3.09 16.52
N GLU A 45 -33.86 -3.19 16.81
CA GLU A 45 -34.36 -3.73 18.10
C GLU A 45 -33.95 -5.19 18.32
N ILE A 46 -34.01 -6.02 17.26
CA ILE A 46 -33.57 -7.43 17.29
C ILE A 46 -32.07 -7.55 17.56
N ASN A 47 -31.26 -6.69 16.94
CA ASN A 47 -29.80 -6.66 17.16
C ASN A 47 -29.45 -6.25 18.59
N GLU A 48 -30.11 -5.22 19.13
CA GLU A 48 -29.92 -4.76 20.50
C GLU A 48 -30.28 -5.85 21.52
N ALA A 49 -31.44 -6.50 21.33
CA ALA A 49 -31.86 -7.62 22.17
C ALA A 49 -30.85 -8.78 22.14
N TYR A 50 -30.32 -9.12 20.96
CA TYR A 50 -29.34 -10.19 20.84
C TYR A 50 -27.99 -9.83 21.49
N GLN A 51 -27.51 -8.59 21.37
CA GLN A 51 -26.24 -8.17 22.01
C GLN A 51 -26.27 -8.25 23.54
N VAL A 52 -27.44 -8.05 24.14
CA VAL A 52 -27.63 -8.15 25.59
C VAL A 52 -27.85 -9.60 26.02
N LEU A 53 -28.68 -10.36 25.29
CA LEU A 53 -29.06 -11.73 25.67
C LEU A 53 -28.05 -12.81 25.27
N SER A 54 -27.16 -12.56 24.29
CA SER A 54 -26.14 -13.52 23.86
C SER A 54 -24.91 -13.59 24.78
N ASP A 55 -24.66 -12.56 25.57
CA ASP A 55 -23.58 -12.54 26.56
C ASP A 55 -24.12 -12.87 27.95
N LYS A 56 -23.57 -13.90 28.60
CA LYS A 56 -24.06 -14.39 29.88
C LYS A 56 -24.03 -13.33 30.99
N LYS A 57 -23.05 -12.44 30.98
CA LYS A 57 -22.91 -11.39 31.99
C LYS A 57 -23.93 -10.29 31.75
N LYS A 58 -24.05 -9.81 30.50
CA LYS A 58 -25.05 -8.80 30.13
C LYS A 58 -26.48 -9.30 30.31
N ARG A 59 -26.75 -10.58 29.98
CA ARG A 59 -28.03 -11.23 30.24
C ARG A 59 -28.35 -11.26 31.73
N SER A 60 -27.39 -11.65 32.57
CA SER A 60 -27.57 -11.64 34.03
C SER A 60 -27.81 -10.22 34.58
N ASP A 61 -27.13 -9.21 34.06
CA ASP A 61 -27.32 -7.82 34.50
C ASP A 61 -28.70 -7.29 34.05
N TYR A 62 -29.11 -7.63 32.83
CA TYR A 62 -30.44 -7.32 32.29
C TYR A 62 -31.55 -8.01 33.09
N ASP A 63 -31.39 -9.27 33.46
CA ASP A 63 -32.35 -10.03 34.26
C ASP A 63 -32.50 -9.45 35.69
N ARG A 64 -31.45 -8.81 36.21
CA ARG A 64 -31.43 -8.22 37.56
C ARG A 64 -31.96 -6.79 37.60
N PHE A 65 -31.68 -5.99 36.58
CA PHE A 65 -31.93 -4.54 36.59
C PHE A 65 -32.91 -4.06 35.51
N GLY A 66 -33.29 -4.90 34.55
CA GLY A 66 -34.14 -4.55 33.41
C GLY A 66 -33.41 -3.72 32.35
N SER A 67 -34.16 -3.21 31.37
CA SER A 67 -33.64 -2.36 30.27
C SER A 67 -33.18 -0.97 30.73
N ALA A 68 -33.57 -0.54 31.94
CA ALA A 68 -33.04 0.65 32.57
C ALA A 68 -31.94 0.20 33.53
N GLY A 69 -30.68 0.20 33.06
CA GLY A 69 -29.53 -0.09 33.92
C GLY A 69 -29.56 0.75 35.20
N PRO A 70 -28.88 0.30 36.28
CA PRO A 70 -29.03 0.90 37.60
C PRO A 70 -28.73 2.41 37.56
N SER A 71 -29.77 3.22 37.72
CA SER A 71 -29.67 4.67 37.85
C SER A 71 -29.18 4.99 39.26
N SER A 72 -27.87 5.18 39.42
CA SER A 72 -27.31 5.68 40.67
C SER A 72 -27.33 7.21 40.66
N ASN A 73 -28.48 7.76 41.06
CA ASN A 73 -28.57 9.13 41.56
C ASN A 73 -28.01 9.17 42.99
N SER A 74 -27.34 10.28 43.32
CA SER A 74 -26.98 10.74 44.69
C SER A 74 -25.69 10.18 45.33
N SER A 75 -24.66 11.02 45.22
CA SER A 75 -23.83 11.56 46.32
C SER A 75 -23.41 10.65 47.49
N SER A 76 -22.08 10.50 47.59
CA SER A 76 -21.27 10.43 48.81
C SER A 76 -21.22 9.11 49.58
N GLY A 77 -20.04 8.47 49.55
CA GLY A 77 -19.59 7.53 50.59
C GLY A 77 -18.92 6.28 50.03
N TYR A 78 -17.60 6.18 50.23
CA TYR A 78 -16.73 5.05 49.92
C TYR A 78 -17.36 3.65 50.16
N SER A 79 -17.43 2.83 49.10
CA SER A 79 -17.04 1.41 49.12
C SER A 79 -17.11 0.81 47.71
N SER A 80 -15.99 0.23 47.27
CA SER A 80 -15.80 -0.77 46.19
C SER A 80 -16.84 -0.89 45.07
N GLY A 81 -16.49 -0.41 43.87
CA GLY A 81 -17.24 -0.69 42.64
C GLY A 81 -16.47 -0.30 41.37
N PHE A 82 -15.91 -1.32 40.69
CA PHE A 82 -15.36 -1.28 39.33
C PHE A 82 -14.07 -0.48 39.06
N GLY A 83 -12.99 -0.90 39.72
CA GLY A 83 -11.63 -0.81 39.16
C GLY A 83 -11.17 -2.19 38.71
N GLY A 84 -10.74 -2.34 37.46
CA GLY A 84 -10.03 -3.54 37.01
C GLY A 84 -10.21 -3.88 35.53
N PHE A 85 -9.58 -3.12 34.62
CA PHE A 85 -9.12 -3.67 33.35
C PHE A 85 -7.60 -3.50 33.30
N GLY A 86 -6.93 -4.39 34.04
CA GLY A 86 -5.53 -4.73 33.86
C GLY A 86 -5.39 -5.70 32.68
N GLY A 87 -4.25 -5.63 32.01
CA GLY A 87 -4.01 -6.24 30.71
C GLY A 87 -4.16 -7.76 30.67
N GLY A 88 -4.56 -8.24 29.50
CA GLY A 88 -4.68 -9.65 29.19
C GLY A 88 -4.95 -9.81 27.70
N ASN A 89 -3.90 -10.11 26.97
CA ASN A 89 -3.89 -10.45 25.55
C ASN A 89 -4.93 -11.57 25.28
N TYR A 90 -6.06 -11.23 24.66
CA TYR A 90 -6.98 -12.22 24.11
C TYR A 90 -7.08 -12.04 22.61
N SER A 91 -6.25 -12.83 21.95
CA SER A 91 -6.42 -13.38 20.60
C SER A 91 -7.88 -13.42 20.17
N TRP A 92 -8.23 -12.65 19.14
CA TRP A 92 -9.43 -12.89 18.33
C TRP A 92 -9.12 -14.06 17.39
N GLY A 93 -8.97 -15.25 17.99
CA GLY A 93 -8.70 -16.50 17.32
C GLY A 93 -9.64 -17.55 17.89
N GLY A 94 -10.72 -17.83 17.16
CA GLY A 94 -11.61 -18.93 17.52
C GLY A 94 -13.08 -18.74 17.21
N PHE A 95 -13.45 -18.20 16.05
CA PHE A 95 -14.79 -18.46 15.48
C PHE A 95 -14.64 -18.56 13.96
N GLY A 96 -14.99 -19.73 13.41
CA GLY A 96 -14.98 -20.00 11.97
C GLY A 96 -15.97 -19.08 11.27
N PHE A 97 -15.43 -18.05 10.63
CA PHE A 97 -16.11 -17.22 9.66
C PHE A 97 -15.39 -17.43 8.34
N ASP A 98 -16.08 -18.03 7.38
CA ASP A 98 -15.59 -18.17 6.02
C ASP A 98 -15.37 -16.78 5.40
N GLN A 99 -14.24 -16.69 4.70
CA GLN A 99 -13.53 -15.48 4.28
C GLN A 99 -14.24 -14.65 3.18
N GLU A 100 -15.46 -15.02 2.75
CA GLU A 100 -16.14 -14.37 1.62
C GLU A 100 -17.18 -13.31 2.02
N ASP A 101 -17.72 -13.34 3.25
CA ASP A 101 -18.82 -12.43 3.65
C ASP A 101 -18.38 -11.10 4.30
N VAL A 102 -17.07 -10.90 4.53
CA VAL A 102 -16.53 -9.63 5.06
C VAL A 102 -16.33 -8.58 3.94
N SER A 103 -16.46 -9.01 2.67
CA SER A 103 -16.27 -8.18 1.48
C SER A 103 -17.38 -7.15 1.24
N ASN A 104 -18.54 -7.30 1.90
CA ASN A 104 -19.74 -6.48 1.65
C ASN A 104 -20.20 -5.62 2.84
N MET A 105 -19.40 -5.50 3.91
CA MET A 105 -19.68 -4.61 5.05
C MET A 105 -18.62 -3.51 5.19
N GLY A 106 -18.19 -2.95 4.07
CA GLY A 106 -17.11 -1.96 3.97
C GLY A 106 -17.47 -0.52 4.36
N ASP A 107 -18.63 -0.22 4.96
CA ASP A 107 -19.08 1.17 5.12
C ASP A 107 -19.68 1.55 6.49
N PHE A 108 -19.52 0.71 7.52
CA PHE A 108 -19.99 1.03 8.89
C PHE A 108 -18.93 0.94 9.98
N GLY A 109 -17.70 0.51 9.66
CA GLY A 109 -16.57 0.48 10.60
C GLY A 109 -15.97 1.86 10.90
N ASP A 110 -15.98 2.76 9.92
CA ASP A 110 -15.29 4.05 10.03
C ASP A 110 -16.09 5.10 10.81
N ILE A 111 -17.42 5.02 10.83
CA ILE A 111 -18.29 5.98 11.54
C ILE A 111 -18.42 5.65 13.04
N PHE A 112 -18.34 4.37 13.43
CA PHE A 112 -18.44 3.99 14.84
C PHE A 112 -17.10 4.04 15.59
N GLY A 113 -15.97 4.04 14.86
CA GLY A 113 -14.62 4.22 15.41
C GLY A 113 -14.36 5.61 15.98
N ASP A 114 -14.91 6.65 15.36
CA ASP A 114 -14.68 8.05 15.79
C ASP A 114 -15.56 8.48 16.98
N ILE A 115 -16.70 7.82 17.22
CA ILE A 115 -17.61 8.16 18.34
C ILE A 115 -17.27 7.41 19.64
N PHE A 116 -16.78 6.18 19.59
CA PHE A 116 -16.47 5.37 20.79
C PHE A 116 -14.98 5.37 21.20
N GLY A 117 -14.09 6.01 20.43
CA GLY A 117 -12.66 6.11 20.72
C GLY A 117 -12.27 7.10 21.84
N GLY A 118 -13.23 7.77 22.48
CA GLY A 118 -12.96 8.89 23.41
C GLY A 118 -12.70 8.56 24.88
N PHE A 119 -12.81 7.30 25.33
CA PHE A 119 -12.92 7.01 26.78
C PHE A 119 -11.84 6.08 27.39
N GLY A 120 -10.82 5.67 26.65
CA GLY A 120 -9.75 4.77 27.14
C GLY A 120 -8.36 5.43 27.11
N GLY A 121 -7.82 5.80 28.26
CA GLY A 121 -6.60 6.60 28.37
C GLY A 121 -5.30 5.93 27.92
N THR A 122 -4.39 6.80 27.46
CA THR A 122 -2.92 6.67 27.49
C THR A 122 -2.21 5.98 26.32
N GLN A 123 -2.40 6.52 25.12
CA GLN A 123 -1.26 7.14 24.45
C GLN A 123 -1.71 8.52 23.98
N ARG A 124 -1.17 9.57 24.62
CA ARG A 124 -1.05 10.88 23.99
C ARG A 124 -0.22 10.67 22.74
N SER A 125 -0.85 10.26 21.64
CA SER A 125 -0.32 10.56 20.33
C SER A 125 -0.25 12.07 20.32
N ARG A 126 0.96 12.59 20.56
CA ARG A 126 1.34 13.92 20.10
C ARG A 126 1.10 13.85 18.60
N ARG A 127 -0.15 14.08 18.15
CA ARG A 127 -0.46 14.43 16.78
C ARG A 127 0.21 15.77 16.59
N LYS A 128 1.52 15.72 16.29
CA LYS A 128 2.31 16.85 15.84
C LYS A 128 1.47 17.42 14.71
N SER A 129 0.91 18.59 14.94
CA SER A 129 0.10 19.35 13.98
C SER A 129 0.95 19.89 12.81
N SER A 130 2.06 19.22 12.52
CA SER A 130 2.90 19.43 11.36
C SER A 130 2.71 18.18 10.51
N GLU A 131 1.76 18.23 9.57
CA GLU A 131 1.55 17.15 8.64
C GLU A 131 2.85 16.87 7.88
N ARG A 132 3.32 15.62 7.98
CA ARG A 132 4.45 15.13 7.18
C ARG A 132 4.14 15.41 5.71
N GLY A 133 5.17 15.74 4.95
CA GLY A 133 5.05 15.91 3.51
C GLY A 133 4.56 14.64 2.83
N ARG A 134 3.89 14.82 1.70
CA ARG A 134 3.36 13.68 0.94
C ARG A 134 4.50 12.91 0.30
N ASP A 135 4.32 11.60 0.27
CA ASP A 135 5.18 10.73 -0.53
C ASP A 135 4.92 11.01 -2.01
N VAL A 136 5.97 10.88 -2.83
CA VAL A 136 5.92 11.13 -4.27
C VAL A 136 6.32 9.84 -4.98
N GLU A 137 5.53 9.41 -5.96
CA GLU A 137 5.89 8.29 -6.84
C GLU A 137 6.12 8.81 -8.26
N VAL A 138 7.21 8.39 -8.87
CA VAL A 138 7.57 8.75 -10.24
C VAL A 138 8.04 7.51 -10.98
N GLN A 139 7.81 7.49 -12.29
CA GLN A 139 8.26 6.41 -13.14
C GLN A 139 9.46 6.86 -13.96
N GLU A 140 10.57 6.14 -13.85
CA GLU A 140 11.78 6.41 -14.64
C GLU A 140 12.08 5.29 -15.59
N SER A 141 12.31 5.68 -16.85
CA SER A 141 12.58 4.71 -17.91
C SER A 141 14.09 4.54 -18.12
N ILE A 142 14.54 3.29 -18.17
CA ILE A 142 15.93 2.94 -18.42
C ILE A 142 16.05 1.91 -19.55
N SER A 143 17.19 1.88 -20.23
CA SER A 143 17.47 0.84 -21.21
C SER A 143 17.86 -0.48 -20.53
N LEU A 144 17.84 -1.57 -21.27
CA LEU A 144 18.28 -2.87 -20.77
C LEU A 144 19.79 -2.88 -20.45
N GLU A 145 20.59 -2.13 -21.23
CA GLU A 145 22.03 -1.93 -21.02
C GLU A 145 22.31 -1.14 -19.74
N GLU A 146 21.54 -0.08 -19.49
CA GLU A 146 21.60 0.67 -18.23
C GLU A 146 21.23 -0.22 -17.03
N ALA A 147 20.21 -1.07 -17.17
CA ALA A 147 19.87 -2.06 -16.16
C ALA A 147 20.98 -3.11 -15.95
N PHE A 148 21.76 -3.43 -16.98
CA PHE A 148 22.86 -4.38 -16.91
C PHE A 148 24.08 -3.81 -16.15
N LEU A 149 24.46 -2.57 -16.44
CA LEU A 149 25.63 -1.92 -15.83
C LEU A 149 25.31 -1.28 -14.48
N GLY A 150 24.07 -0.82 -14.29
CA GLY A 150 23.71 0.17 -13.27
C GLY A 150 24.02 1.58 -13.77
N VAL A 151 23.23 2.56 -13.34
CA VAL A 151 23.36 3.95 -13.81
C VAL A 151 22.96 4.93 -12.71
N SER A 152 23.67 6.06 -12.64
CA SER A 152 23.24 7.22 -11.84
C SER A 152 22.52 8.21 -12.75
N LYS A 153 21.27 8.55 -12.43
CA LYS A 153 20.48 9.55 -13.17
C LYS A 153 20.09 10.71 -12.27
N ASN A 154 19.95 11.90 -12.85
CA ASN A 154 19.36 13.04 -12.18
C ASN A 154 17.94 13.26 -12.70
N ILE A 155 16.97 13.23 -11.81
CA ILE A 155 15.56 13.44 -12.14
C ILE A 155 15.12 14.81 -11.64
N LYS A 156 14.31 15.52 -12.43
CA LYS A 156 13.81 16.85 -12.10
C LYS A 156 12.32 16.76 -11.82
N LEU A 157 11.93 17.02 -10.58
CA LEU A 157 10.56 16.87 -10.13
C LEU A 157 10.01 18.20 -9.64
N LYS A 158 8.84 18.59 -10.14
CA LYS A 158 8.08 19.73 -9.64
C LYS A 158 7.32 19.29 -8.40
N MET A 159 7.65 19.84 -7.24
CA MET A 159 7.04 19.46 -5.97
C MET A 159 7.11 20.59 -4.95
N PHE A 160 6.40 20.47 -3.84
CA PHE A 160 6.61 21.38 -2.72
C PHE A 160 7.95 21.10 -2.06
N VAL A 161 8.82 22.11 -2.01
CA VAL A 161 10.10 22.07 -1.31
C VAL A 161 10.09 22.99 -0.09
N THR A 162 10.96 22.72 0.86
CA THR A 162 11.14 23.56 2.05
C THR A 162 11.52 24.97 1.61
N CYS A 163 10.81 25.98 2.10
CA CYS A 163 11.09 27.36 1.72
C CYS A 163 12.52 27.74 2.14
N PRO A 164 13.42 28.09 1.19
CA PRO A 164 14.83 28.34 1.51
C PRO A 164 15.03 29.61 2.35
N ARG A 165 14.09 30.57 2.28
CA ARG A 165 14.16 31.82 3.05
C ARG A 165 13.92 31.60 4.54
N CYS A 166 12.88 30.83 4.91
CA CYS A 166 12.51 30.61 6.31
C CYS A 166 12.91 29.24 6.86
N GLY A 167 13.52 28.37 6.05
CA GLY A 167 13.92 27.02 6.44
C GLY A 167 12.75 26.14 6.88
N GLY A 168 11.56 26.32 6.30
CA GLY A 168 10.37 25.55 6.66
C GLY A 168 9.49 26.16 7.76
N LYS A 169 10.00 27.17 8.49
CA LYS A 169 9.33 27.67 9.70
C LYS A 169 8.07 28.51 9.43
N GLY A 170 7.95 29.09 8.24
CA GLY A 170 6.86 30.00 7.88
C GLY A 170 6.98 31.42 8.44
N ALA A 171 7.97 31.69 9.31
CA ALA A 171 8.27 33.00 9.86
C ALA A 171 9.34 33.74 9.04
N GLU A 172 9.28 35.07 9.02
CA GLU A 172 10.36 35.89 8.44
C GLU A 172 11.63 35.74 9.31
N PRO A 173 12.81 35.46 8.70
CA PRO A 173 14.06 35.30 9.44
C PRO A 173 14.34 36.49 10.37
N GLY A 174 14.70 36.20 11.62
CA GLY A 174 15.01 37.22 12.63
C GLY A 174 13.81 37.79 13.40
N THR A 175 12.56 37.57 12.96
CA THR A 175 11.37 38.09 13.65
C THR A 175 10.86 37.21 14.79
N GLY A 176 11.23 35.92 14.77
CA GLY A 176 10.88 34.97 15.82
C GLY A 176 9.38 34.62 15.87
N PHE A 177 8.99 34.01 16.98
CA PHE A 177 7.63 33.54 17.24
C PHE A 177 7.08 34.17 18.52
N GLU A 178 5.77 34.29 18.61
CA GLU A 178 5.05 34.69 19.81
C GLU A 178 3.99 33.65 20.18
N LYS A 179 3.60 33.61 21.46
CA LYS A 179 2.57 32.68 21.93
C LYS A 179 1.25 32.99 21.23
N CYS A 180 0.60 31.95 20.73
CA CYS A 180 -0.69 32.08 20.09
C CYS A 180 -1.71 32.61 21.11
N PRO A 181 -2.36 33.76 20.85
CA PRO A 181 -3.28 34.37 21.81
C PRO A 181 -4.59 33.58 21.94
N GLU A 182 -4.93 32.77 20.94
CA GLU A 182 -6.20 32.03 20.90
C GLU A 182 -6.17 30.76 21.76
N CYS A 183 -5.06 30.01 21.73
CA CYS A 183 -4.88 28.82 22.57
C CYS A 183 -3.98 29.05 23.79
N GLY A 184 -3.42 30.27 23.95
CA GLY A 184 -2.50 30.60 25.04
C GLY A 184 -1.22 29.77 25.06
N GLY A 185 -0.73 29.32 23.90
CA GLY A 185 0.43 28.43 23.83
C GLY A 185 0.15 26.93 23.84
N LYS A 186 -1.12 26.52 23.98
CA LYS A 186 -1.48 25.10 24.13
C LYS A 186 -1.59 24.34 22.81
N GLY A 187 -1.76 25.04 21.69
CA GLY A 187 -1.96 24.43 20.37
C GLY A 187 -3.37 23.91 20.12
N GLU A 188 -4.21 23.79 21.15
CA GLU A 188 -5.55 23.22 21.09
C GLU A 188 -6.55 24.14 21.82
N ILE A 189 -7.81 24.14 21.37
CA ILE A 189 -8.92 24.89 21.96
C ILE A 189 -10.13 23.98 22.16
N TYR A 190 -10.99 24.33 23.13
CA TYR A 190 -12.27 23.64 23.32
C TYR A 190 -13.32 24.24 22.39
N GLU A 191 -13.83 23.44 21.46
CA GLU A 191 -14.93 23.82 20.59
C GLU A 191 -16.24 23.24 21.15
N GLN A 192 -17.18 24.12 21.52
CA GLN A 192 -18.51 23.71 21.97
C GLN A 192 -19.45 23.64 20.76
N LYS A 193 -19.98 22.46 20.46
CA LYS A 193 -21.01 22.29 19.43
C LYS A 193 -22.35 22.01 20.09
N ARG A 194 -23.39 22.74 19.64
CA ARG A 194 -24.78 22.53 20.05
C ARG A 194 -25.40 21.48 19.13
N THR A 195 -25.91 20.41 19.71
CA THR A 195 -26.71 19.39 19.04
C THR A 195 -28.09 19.31 19.66
N ILE A 196 -28.98 18.55 19.01
CA ILE A 196 -30.35 18.29 19.48
C ILE A 196 -30.34 17.60 20.86
N PHE A 197 -29.22 16.98 21.26
CA PHE A 197 -29.03 16.31 22.55
C PHE A 197 -28.29 17.17 23.60
N GLY A 198 -28.00 18.44 23.32
CA GLY A 198 -27.34 19.36 24.25
C GLY A 198 -26.03 19.96 23.71
N THR A 199 -25.24 20.56 24.60
CA THR A 199 -23.91 21.08 24.27
C THR A 199 -22.84 20.06 24.58
N PHE A 200 -22.07 19.63 23.58
CA PHE A 200 -20.89 18.80 23.80
C PHE A 200 -19.63 19.60 23.44
N SER A 201 -18.59 19.51 24.27
CA SER A 201 -17.31 20.17 24.05
C SER A 201 -16.29 19.16 23.56
N GLN A 202 -15.68 19.42 22.41
CA GLN A 202 -14.57 18.64 21.88
C GLN A 202 -13.27 19.45 21.89
N LEU A 203 -12.15 18.76 22.04
CA LEU A 203 -10.83 19.36 21.90
C LEU A 203 -10.46 19.39 20.41
N VAL A 204 -10.17 20.58 19.87
CA VAL A 204 -9.80 20.76 18.47
C VAL A 204 -8.46 21.47 18.36
N VAL A 205 -7.70 21.17 17.30
CA VAL A 205 -6.46 21.89 16.98
C VAL A 205 -6.79 23.37 16.76
N CYS A 206 -6.02 24.25 17.41
CA CYS A 206 -6.22 25.69 17.30
C CYS A 206 -6.05 26.15 15.83
N PRO A 207 -7.06 26.80 15.22
CA PRO A 207 -7.05 27.12 13.79
C PRO A 207 -6.01 28.20 13.44
N LYS A 208 -5.61 29.04 14.40
CA LYS A 208 -4.64 30.13 14.17
C LYS A 208 -3.18 29.70 14.24
N CYS A 209 -2.83 28.76 15.11
CA CYS A 209 -1.44 28.28 15.23
C CYS A 209 -1.22 26.88 14.66
N HIS A 210 -2.29 26.22 14.19
CA HIS A 210 -2.28 24.85 13.69
C HIS A 210 -1.46 23.96 14.64
N GLY A 211 -1.86 23.91 15.91
CA GLY A 211 -1.28 23.03 16.93
C GLY A 211 0.13 23.36 17.43
N LYS A 212 0.78 24.41 16.92
CA LYS A 212 2.13 24.79 17.41
C LYS A 212 2.14 25.48 18.76
N GLY A 213 1.05 26.14 19.13
CA GLY A 213 1.01 27.03 20.30
C GLY A 213 1.70 28.38 20.07
N GLU A 214 2.42 28.57 18.96
CA GLU A 214 3.12 29.80 18.63
C GLU A 214 2.78 30.24 17.20
N ILE A 215 2.77 31.55 16.97
CA ILE A 215 2.54 32.17 15.67
C ILE A 215 3.75 33.05 15.30
N PRO A 216 4.09 33.16 14.01
CA PRO A 216 5.18 34.04 13.58
C PRO A 216 4.80 35.50 13.81
N LYS A 217 5.72 36.30 14.38
CA LYS A 217 5.50 37.76 14.51
C LYS A 217 5.36 38.44 13.15
N SER A 218 6.12 37.95 12.17
CA SER A 218 6.00 38.34 10.77
C SER A 218 6.00 37.10 9.89
N VAL A 219 5.01 36.99 9.01
CA VAL A 219 4.90 35.88 8.06
C VAL A 219 6.01 35.99 7.01
N CYS A 220 6.57 34.84 6.61
CA CYS A 220 7.61 34.83 5.59
C CYS A 220 7.06 35.35 4.26
N ALA A 221 7.71 36.36 3.68
CA ALA A 221 7.24 36.97 2.43
C ALA A 221 7.26 36.02 1.22
N LYS A 222 8.15 35.00 1.22
CA LYS A 222 8.29 34.06 0.10
C LYS A 222 7.22 32.96 0.09
N CYS A 223 6.95 32.35 1.25
CA CYS A 223 5.99 31.23 1.37
C CYS A 223 4.65 31.63 1.97
N LYS A 224 4.47 32.90 2.37
CA LYS A 224 3.25 33.43 2.97
C LYS A 224 2.77 32.63 4.20
N GLY A 225 3.72 32.13 4.99
CA GLY A 225 3.44 31.39 6.23
C GLY A 225 3.37 29.86 6.10
N SER A 226 3.30 29.29 4.90
CA SER A 226 3.16 27.83 4.72
C SER A 226 4.42 27.03 5.06
N GLY A 227 5.59 27.66 5.02
CA GLY A 227 6.89 27.01 5.19
C GLY A 227 7.39 26.27 3.95
N ARG A 228 6.61 26.17 2.88
CA ARG A 228 6.97 25.46 1.65
C ARG A 228 6.60 26.25 0.40
N ILE A 229 7.28 25.98 -0.70
CA ILE A 229 7.01 26.60 -2.01
C ILE A 229 7.04 25.52 -3.08
N GLU A 230 6.28 25.70 -4.15
CA GLU A 230 6.41 24.84 -5.31
C GLU A 230 7.69 25.20 -6.06
N ASP A 231 8.55 24.22 -6.30
CA ASP A 231 9.82 24.40 -7.02
C ASP A 231 10.21 23.11 -7.75
N ILE A 232 11.18 23.20 -8.65
CA ILE A 232 11.77 22.05 -9.33
C ILE A 232 12.98 21.58 -8.55
N ARG A 233 12.90 20.35 -8.00
CA ARG A 233 14.01 19.72 -7.29
C ARG A 233 14.71 18.72 -8.20
N GLU A 234 16.03 18.83 -8.32
CA GLU A 234 16.86 17.83 -8.96
C GLU A 234 17.32 16.81 -7.92
N ILE A 235 17.07 15.53 -8.17
CA ILE A 235 17.39 14.43 -7.26
C ILE A 235 18.25 13.44 -8.03
N LYS A 236 19.43 13.14 -7.50
CA LYS A 236 20.30 12.09 -8.02
C LYS A 236 19.80 10.74 -7.49
N ILE A 237 19.58 9.81 -8.41
CA ILE A 237 19.15 8.44 -8.12
C ILE A 237 20.22 7.47 -8.63
N ASP A 238 20.60 6.51 -7.80
CA ASP A 238 21.54 5.46 -8.17
C ASP A 238 20.76 4.16 -8.40
N ILE A 239 20.69 3.74 -9.65
CA ILE A 239 19.95 2.56 -10.09
C ILE A 239 20.92 1.37 -10.09
N PRO A 240 20.70 0.36 -9.23
CA PRO A 240 21.62 -0.76 -9.11
C PRO A 240 21.57 -1.66 -10.36
N ALA A 241 22.72 -2.22 -10.70
CA ALA A 241 22.82 -3.22 -11.75
C ALA A 241 21.97 -4.46 -11.42
N GLY A 242 21.27 -4.98 -12.42
CA GLY A 242 20.39 -6.13 -12.28
C GLY A 242 18.96 -5.80 -11.85
N ILE A 243 18.61 -4.53 -11.65
CA ILE A 243 17.24 -4.11 -11.31
C ILE A 243 16.23 -4.66 -12.32
N GLU A 244 15.07 -5.12 -11.85
CA GLU A 244 14.01 -5.67 -12.70
C GLU A 244 12.99 -4.61 -13.09
N ASP A 245 12.22 -4.91 -14.14
CA ASP A 245 11.13 -4.04 -14.57
C ASP A 245 10.04 -3.95 -13.48
N GLY A 246 9.53 -2.75 -13.25
CA GLY A 246 8.50 -2.47 -12.25
C GLY A 246 9.01 -2.35 -10.80
N GLN A 247 10.29 -2.65 -10.53
CA GLN A 247 10.87 -2.48 -9.19
C GLN A 247 10.93 -1.00 -8.80
N SER A 248 10.74 -0.71 -7.51
CA SER A 248 10.73 0.66 -6.98
C SER A 248 11.91 0.91 -6.05
N ILE A 249 12.60 2.02 -6.27
CA ILE A 249 13.70 2.50 -5.42
C ILE A 249 13.14 3.56 -4.48
N LYS A 250 13.30 3.35 -3.17
CA LYS A 250 12.88 4.30 -2.14
C LYS A 250 14.02 5.24 -1.77
N ILE A 251 13.75 6.54 -1.80
CA ILE A 251 14.65 7.60 -1.33
C ILE A 251 13.97 8.34 -0.18
N ASN A 252 14.47 8.13 1.03
CA ASN A 252 13.88 8.69 2.25
C ASN A 252 13.97 10.23 2.25
N ALA A 253 12.93 10.90 2.77
CA ALA A 253 12.86 12.36 2.93
C ALA A 253 13.06 13.17 1.62
N SER A 254 12.84 12.54 0.46
CA SER A 254 12.97 13.15 -0.87
C SER A 254 11.64 13.42 -1.58
N GLY A 255 10.51 13.14 -0.92
CA GLY A 255 9.17 13.55 -1.35
C GLY A 255 8.89 15.03 -1.05
N GLU A 256 7.61 15.39 -0.99
CA GLU A 256 7.21 16.77 -0.74
C GLU A 256 7.62 17.24 0.66
N ALA A 257 7.86 18.53 0.80
CA ALA A 257 8.07 19.16 2.09
C ALA A 257 6.77 19.20 2.90
N GLY A 258 6.88 18.79 4.17
CA GLY A 258 5.81 18.87 5.13
C GLY A 258 5.49 20.31 5.54
N LEU A 259 4.31 20.50 6.12
CA LEU A 259 3.86 21.82 6.55
C LEU A 259 4.63 22.28 7.78
N TYR A 260 4.97 23.58 7.82
CA TYR A 260 5.53 24.25 8.97
C TYR A 260 6.80 23.60 9.57
N GLY A 261 7.65 23.02 8.73
CA GLY A 261 8.90 22.36 9.16
C GLY A 261 8.72 20.91 9.59
N ALA A 262 7.57 20.30 9.30
CA ALA A 262 7.42 18.86 9.33
C ALA A 262 8.42 18.16 8.40
N GLN A 263 8.71 16.89 8.69
CA GLN A 263 9.54 16.06 7.83
C GLN A 263 8.94 15.94 6.43
N SER A 264 9.81 15.84 5.43
CA SER A 264 9.39 15.54 4.07
C SER A 264 8.85 14.12 3.94
N GLY A 265 8.04 13.91 2.91
CA GLY A 265 7.67 12.57 2.46
C GLY A 265 8.85 11.83 1.85
N ASP A 266 8.62 10.60 1.43
CA ASP A 266 9.59 9.76 0.71
C ASP A 266 9.34 9.83 -0.79
N LEU A 267 10.38 9.57 -1.58
CA LEU A 267 10.28 9.44 -3.03
C LEU A 267 10.40 7.97 -3.42
N TYR A 268 9.43 7.47 -4.19
CA TYR A 268 9.44 6.14 -4.78
C TYR A 268 9.67 6.29 -6.28
N VAL A 269 10.78 5.75 -6.77
CA VAL A 269 11.11 5.76 -8.19
C VAL A 269 10.85 4.37 -8.76
N ARG A 270 9.75 4.21 -9.48
CA ARG A 270 9.41 2.97 -10.17
C ARG A 270 10.19 2.90 -11.49
N ILE A 271 10.99 1.86 -11.65
CA ILE A 271 11.78 1.67 -12.85
C ILE A 271 10.97 0.95 -13.92
N LYS A 272 11.01 1.49 -15.14
CA LYS A 272 10.48 0.84 -16.34
C LYS A 272 11.63 0.57 -17.31
N ILE A 273 11.86 -0.70 -17.63
CA ILE A 273 12.87 -1.09 -18.60
C ILE A 273 12.25 -0.99 -20.00
N ILE A 274 12.87 -0.17 -20.85
CA ILE A 274 12.47 -0.03 -22.24
C ILE A 274 12.76 -1.36 -22.95
N PRO A 275 11.79 -1.94 -23.67
CA PRO A 275 12.01 -3.15 -24.45
C PRO A 275 13.17 -2.98 -25.43
N ASN A 276 14.05 -3.97 -25.48
CA ASN A 276 15.19 -3.98 -26.39
C ASN A 276 14.84 -4.78 -27.66
N ASN A 277 15.33 -4.33 -28.82
CA ASN A 277 15.01 -4.95 -30.10
C ASN A 277 15.82 -6.24 -30.37
N ILE A 278 16.93 -6.43 -29.66
CA ILE A 278 17.85 -7.57 -29.84
C ILE A 278 17.63 -8.59 -28.73
N PHE A 279 17.50 -8.12 -27.49
CA PHE A 279 17.43 -8.97 -26.30
C PHE A 279 16.05 -8.93 -25.64
N SER A 280 15.56 -10.08 -25.24
CA SER A 280 14.44 -10.21 -24.32
C SER A 280 14.94 -10.72 -22.97
N ARG A 281 14.53 -10.11 -21.86
CA ARG A 281 14.96 -10.51 -20.52
C ARG A 281 13.95 -11.46 -19.89
N ARG A 282 14.42 -12.58 -19.33
CA ARG A 282 13.63 -13.49 -18.48
C ARG A 282 14.37 -13.71 -17.16
N GLY A 283 13.95 -13.00 -16.12
CA GLY A 283 14.66 -13.01 -14.83
C GLY A 283 16.08 -12.49 -14.99
N SER A 284 17.08 -13.36 -14.76
CA SER A 284 18.50 -13.02 -14.97
C SER A 284 19.02 -13.40 -16.35
N ASP A 285 18.27 -14.17 -17.13
CA ASP A 285 18.72 -14.67 -18.42
C ASP A 285 18.28 -13.72 -19.54
N LEU A 286 19.08 -13.68 -20.60
CA LEU A 286 18.80 -12.95 -21.82
C LEU A 286 18.49 -13.93 -22.94
N LEU A 287 17.49 -13.60 -23.75
CA LEU A 287 17.12 -14.35 -24.93
C LEU A 287 17.41 -13.51 -26.16
N ILE A 288 18.05 -14.11 -27.16
CA ILE A 288 18.27 -13.51 -28.47
C ILE A 288 17.79 -14.48 -29.55
N SER A 289 17.16 -13.94 -30.59
CA SER A 289 16.83 -14.70 -31.80
C SER A 289 17.85 -14.38 -32.87
N LYS A 290 18.68 -15.37 -33.25
CA LYS A 290 19.70 -15.21 -34.28
C LYS A 290 19.28 -15.94 -35.54
N GLU A 291 19.19 -15.20 -36.63
CA GLU A 291 18.99 -15.79 -37.94
C GLU A 291 20.31 -16.34 -38.47
N VAL A 292 20.28 -17.59 -38.96
CA VAL A 292 21.47 -18.31 -39.47
C VAL A 292 21.14 -18.98 -40.79
N SER A 293 22.10 -19.04 -41.70
CA SER A 293 21.96 -19.80 -42.94
C SER A 293 22.06 -21.30 -42.65
N ILE A 294 21.33 -22.12 -43.41
CA ILE A 294 21.49 -23.58 -43.35
C ILE A 294 22.96 -24.00 -43.61
N PHE A 295 23.67 -23.26 -44.47
CA PHE A 295 25.08 -23.51 -44.76
C PHE A 295 26.01 -23.17 -43.60
N ASP A 296 25.66 -22.19 -42.76
CA ASP A 296 26.48 -21.82 -41.61
C ASP A 296 26.45 -22.93 -40.56
N ILE A 297 25.30 -23.60 -40.41
CA ILE A 297 25.12 -24.76 -39.54
C ILE A 297 25.87 -25.97 -40.10
N ILE A 298 25.63 -26.36 -41.36
CA ILE A 298 26.23 -27.55 -41.97
C ILE A 298 27.76 -27.44 -42.00
N LEU A 299 28.29 -26.25 -42.30
CA LEU A 299 29.73 -26.01 -42.40
C LEU A 299 30.38 -25.62 -41.06
N SER A 300 29.63 -25.67 -39.94
CA SER A 300 30.11 -25.29 -38.60
C SER A 300 30.84 -23.95 -38.58
N LYS A 301 30.30 -22.95 -39.29
CA LYS A 301 30.93 -21.63 -39.35
C LYS A 301 30.79 -20.90 -38.03
N LYS A 302 31.80 -20.07 -37.73
CA LYS A 302 31.74 -19.13 -36.60
C LYS A 302 30.66 -18.08 -36.84
N ILE A 303 29.67 -18.03 -35.96
CA ILE A 303 28.57 -17.08 -35.95
C ILE A 303 28.85 -16.01 -34.90
N GLU A 304 28.73 -14.75 -35.29
CA GLU A 304 28.89 -13.61 -34.40
C GLU A 304 27.59 -13.31 -33.64
N ILE A 305 27.67 -13.25 -32.32
CA ILE A 305 26.57 -12.96 -31.40
C ILE A 305 26.91 -11.71 -30.58
N PRO A 306 26.05 -10.67 -30.58
CA PRO A 306 26.22 -9.52 -29.71
C PRO A 306 25.88 -9.91 -28.26
N THR A 307 26.59 -9.29 -27.31
CA THR A 307 26.28 -9.37 -25.88
C THR A 307 25.68 -8.06 -25.38
N ILE A 308 24.97 -8.09 -24.25
CA ILE A 308 24.43 -6.87 -23.62
C ILE A 308 25.54 -5.90 -23.16
N SER A 309 26.76 -6.40 -22.97
CA SER A 309 27.93 -5.59 -22.61
C SER A 309 28.50 -4.76 -23.76
N GLY A 310 28.03 -4.99 -24.99
CA GLY A 310 28.57 -4.37 -26.22
C GLY A 310 29.69 -5.18 -26.89
N ASN A 311 30.17 -6.24 -26.25
CA ASN A 311 31.15 -7.17 -26.85
C ASN A 311 30.48 -8.13 -27.83
N LYS A 312 31.30 -8.70 -28.71
CA LYS A 312 30.90 -9.72 -29.70
C LYS A 312 31.56 -11.05 -29.35
N ILE A 313 30.77 -12.12 -29.33
CA ILE A 313 31.26 -13.48 -29.11
C ILE A 313 31.08 -14.27 -30.41
N PHE A 314 32.08 -15.07 -30.75
CA PHE A 314 31.99 -16.01 -31.86
C PHE A 314 31.68 -17.40 -31.31
N ILE A 315 30.61 -18.01 -31.82
CA ILE A 315 30.21 -19.36 -31.46
C ILE A 315 30.15 -20.25 -32.69
N GLU A 316 30.34 -21.54 -32.49
CA GLU A 316 30.11 -22.57 -33.50
C GLU A 316 28.93 -23.42 -33.03
N ILE A 317 28.01 -23.75 -33.94
CA ILE A 317 26.89 -24.64 -33.61
C ILE A 317 27.44 -26.08 -33.72
N PRO A 318 27.37 -26.87 -32.64
CA PRO A 318 27.94 -28.22 -32.67
C PRO A 318 27.14 -29.12 -33.64
N PRO A 319 27.82 -30.06 -34.33
CA PRO A 319 27.14 -31.03 -35.18
C PRO A 319 26.07 -31.81 -34.40
N GLY A 320 24.89 -31.99 -34.99
CA GLY A 320 23.76 -32.68 -34.36
C GLY A 320 23.01 -31.87 -33.30
N PHE A 321 23.30 -30.58 -33.13
CA PHE A 321 22.55 -29.70 -32.24
C PHE A 321 21.07 -29.61 -32.64
N ASN A 322 20.18 -29.80 -31.67
CA ASN A 322 18.75 -29.65 -31.89
C ASN A 322 18.39 -28.16 -31.99
N LEU A 323 18.12 -27.68 -33.21
CA LEU A 323 17.79 -26.27 -33.46
C LEU A 323 16.48 -25.79 -32.81
N LYS A 324 15.66 -26.69 -32.25
CA LYS A 324 14.49 -26.31 -31.43
C LYS A 324 14.89 -25.87 -30.02
N GLU A 325 16.06 -26.23 -29.56
CA GLU A 325 16.59 -25.87 -28.24
C GLU A 325 17.42 -24.59 -28.33
N SER A 326 17.47 -23.85 -27.22
CA SER A 326 18.30 -22.67 -27.11
C SER A 326 19.75 -23.07 -26.81
N LEU A 327 20.71 -22.52 -27.55
CA LEU A 327 22.11 -22.65 -27.19
C LEU A 327 22.42 -21.70 -26.03
N ARG A 328 22.95 -22.24 -24.93
CA ARG A 328 23.26 -21.49 -23.71
C ARG A 328 24.72 -21.05 -23.68
N ILE A 329 24.94 -19.76 -23.46
CA ILE A 329 26.26 -19.19 -23.14
C ILE A 329 26.23 -18.72 -21.70
N SER A 330 26.99 -19.43 -20.86
CA SER A 330 27.02 -19.18 -19.41
C SER A 330 27.64 -17.83 -19.07
N GLY A 331 27.00 -17.08 -18.17
CA GLY A 331 27.54 -15.82 -17.63
C GLY A 331 27.35 -14.57 -18.49
N GLU A 332 26.72 -14.70 -19.66
CA GLU A 332 26.45 -13.60 -20.60
C GLU A 332 25.03 -13.01 -20.48
N GLY A 333 24.31 -13.33 -19.40
CA GLY A 333 23.01 -12.75 -19.07
C GLY A 333 23.10 -11.50 -18.17
N MET A 334 21.96 -11.13 -17.57
CA MET A 334 21.86 -10.01 -16.63
C MET A 334 22.53 -10.32 -15.30
N ARG A 335 23.00 -9.27 -14.61
CA ARG A 335 23.47 -9.39 -13.22
C ARG A 335 22.30 -9.71 -12.30
N LYS A 336 22.51 -10.61 -11.35
CA LYS A 336 21.56 -10.86 -10.26
C LYS A 336 21.63 -9.71 -9.26
N LEU A 337 20.47 -9.14 -8.90
CA LEU A 337 20.41 -8.04 -7.93
C LEU A 337 21.07 -8.47 -6.61
N GLY A 338 21.98 -7.65 -6.08
CA GLY A 338 22.71 -7.93 -4.84
C GLY A 338 23.81 -9.01 -4.95
N SER A 339 24.07 -9.57 -6.14
CA SER A 339 25.11 -10.57 -6.35
C SER A 339 26.10 -10.16 -7.46
N LYS A 340 27.28 -10.78 -7.43
CA LYS A 340 28.24 -10.70 -8.55
C LYS A 340 27.90 -11.69 -9.67
N ASN A 341 27.06 -12.68 -9.40
CA ASN A 341 26.69 -13.70 -10.37
C ASN A 341 25.81 -13.12 -11.48
N ARG A 342 25.95 -13.69 -12.67
CA ARG A 342 25.15 -13.38 -13.84
C ARG A 342 24.26 -14.56 -14.20
N GLY A 343 23.16 -14.28 -14.89
CA GLY A 343 22.45 -15.29 -15.66
C GLY A 343 23.16 -15.58 -16.97
N ASP A 344 22.45 -16.22 -17.87
CA ASP A 344 23.01 -16.74 -19.12
C ASP A 344 22.36 -16.10 -20.34
N LEU A 345 23.04 -16.20 -21.48
CA LEU A 345 22.49 -15.84 -22.78
C LEU A 345 21.98 -17.11 -23.47
N LEU A 346 20.70 -17.10 -23.82
CA LEU A 346 20.00 -18.17 -24.52
C LEU A 346 19.75 -17.74 -25.96
N ILE A 347 20.33 -18.47 -26.91
CA ILE A 347 20.28 -18.16 -28.33
C ILE A 347 19.31 -19.10 -29.01
N ASN A 348 18.24 -18.54 -29.56
CA ASN A 348 17.31 -19.26 -30.43
C ASN A 348 17.72 -19.04 -31.89
N PHE A 349 17.93 -20.13 -32.61
CA PHE A 349 18.31 -20.05 -34.02
C PHE A 349 17.08 -20.10 -34.92
N ILE A 350 17.00 -19.15 -35.84
CA ILE A 350 16.00 -19.11 -36.90
C ILE A 350 16.70 -19.43 -38.22
N VAL A 351 16.44 -20.61 -38.76
CA VAL A 351 17.09 -21.05 -40.00
C VAL A 351 16.48 -20.32 -41.20
N LYS A 352 17.33 -19.64 -41.97
CA LYS A 352 16.97 -19.04 -43.25
C LYS A 352 17.38 -19.95 -44.39
N THR A 353 16.40 -20.31 -45.22
CA THR A 353 16.63 -21.00 -46.48
C THR A 353 16.76 -20.00 -47.63
N PRO A 354 17.60 -20.29 -48.64
CA PRO A 354 17.74 -19.43 -49.80
C PRO A 354 16.44 -19.40 -50.62
N LYS A 355 15.98 -18.22 -51.04
CA LYS A 355 14.76 -18.06 -51.86
C LYS A 355 14.90 -18.62 -53.28
N LYS A 356 16.13 -18.66 -53.81
CA LYS A 356 16.46 -19.16 -55.15
C LYS A 356 17.72 -19.99 -55.06
N ILE A 357 17.75 -21.10 -55.77
CA ILE A 357 18.88 -22.03 -55.85
C ILE A 357 19.23 -22.18 -57.34
N SER A 358 20.51 -22.06 -57.69
CA SER A 358 20.97 -22.28 -59.08
C SER A 358 20.83 -23.75 -59.45
N SER A 359 20.71 -24.04 -60.75
CA SER A 359 20.68 -25.42 -61.27
C SER A 359 21.92 -26.22 -60.84
N SER A 360 23.11 -25.59 -60.84
CA SER A 360 24.34 -26.21 -60.35
C SER A 360 24.27 -26.60 -58.87
N ALA A 361 23.78 -25.71 -58.00
CA ALA A 361 23.64 -25.99 -56.58
C ALA A 361 22.57 -27.04 -56.30
N LYS A 362 21.47 -27.05 -57.08
CA LYS A 362 20.42 -28.07 -56.97
C LYS A 362 20.95 -29.47 -57.26
N ASN A 363 21.74 -29.63 -58.34
CA ASN A 363 22.34 -30.92 -58.68
C ASN A 363 23.28 -31.44 -57.57
N ILE A 364 24.02 -30.55 -56.90
CA ILE A 364 24.88 -30.92 -55.76
C ILE A 364 24.04 -31.38 -54.57
N LEU A 365 22.94 -30.69 -54.26
CA LEU A 365 22.04 -31.07 -53.16
C LEU A 365 21.36 -32.42 -53.43
N GLU A 366 20.94 -32.68 -54.67
CA GLU A 366 20.36 -33.98 -55.06
C GLU A 366 21.39 -35.13 -54.99
N ASP A 367 22.67 -34.87 -55.27
CA ASP A 367 23.73 -35.86 -55.11
C ASP A 367 24.02 -36.15 -53.62
N LEU A 368 23.94 -35.13 -52.75
CA LEU A 368 24.07 -35.32 -51.30
C LEU A 368 22.90 -36.14 -50.74
N ASP A 369 21.67 -35.84 -51.14
CA ASP A 369 20.47 -36.58 -50.73
C ASP A 369 20.56 -38.07 -51.12
N LYS A 370 21.02 -38.39 -52.34
CA LYS A 370 21.27 -39.77 -52.78
C LYS A 370 22.31 -40.50 -51.94
N ARG A 371 23.25 -39.78 -51.33
CA ARG A 371 24.29 -40.33 -50.43
C ARG A 371 23.79 -40.48 -48.99
N GLY A 372 22.54 -40.12 -48.71
CA GLY A 372 21.91 -40.24 -47.40
C GLY A 372 22.31 -39.12 -46.41
N TRP A 373 22.64 -37.94 -46.93
CA TRP A 373 22.87 -36.73 -46.13
C TRP A 373 21.58 -36.00 -45.79
#